data_AF-A0A7Y1XP90-F1
#
_entry.id   AF-A0A7Y1XP90-F1
#
_cell.length_a   1.000
_cell.length_b   1.000
_cell.length_c   1.000
_cell.angle_alpha   90.00
_cell.angle_beta   90.00
_cell.angle_gamma   90.00
#
_symmetry.space_group_name_H-M   'P 1'
#
loop_
_entity.id
_entity.type
_entity.pdbx_description
1 polymer ?
#
loop_
_entity_poly.entity_id
_entity_poly.type
_entity_poly.pdbx_seq_one_letter_code
_entity_poly.pdbx_strand_id
1 'polypeptide(L)'
;MNFKQPGGTSRGVLREKETYFLILEKEGKQGIGECGLFKGLSADDLLSYESKLQFVCDHIHKGQEWLLTEAVDFPSIQFGVEQAFLSLDSERTFELIPSNFTRGTDAIAINGLIWMGDEQFMKDQIIEKIEAGFTTVKLKIGALDFDTELRLLKFIRNEFSEKDIELRVDA
;
A
#
# COMPACT_ATOMS: atom_id res chain seq x y z
N MET A 1 5.27 10.20 -7.65
CA MET A 1 3.83 10.53 -7.88
C MET A 1 3.35 11.47 -6.79
N ASN A 2 2.45 12.41 -7.12
CA ASN A 2 1.87 13.32 -6.13
C ASN A 2 0.57 12.74 -5.58
N PHE A 3 0.37 12.83 -4.26
CA PHE A 3 -0.90 12.46 -3.65
C PHE A 3 -2.00 13.45 -4.06
N LYS A 4 -3.20 12.95 -4.39
CA LYS A 4 -4.37 13.80 -4.68
C LYS A 4 -4.75 14.67 -3.47
N GLN A 5 -4.67 14.09 -2.28
CA GLN A 5 -4.77 14.75 -1.00
C GLN A 5 -3.60 14.31 -0.13
N PRO A 6 -2.86 15.23 0.52
CA PRO A 6 -1.73 14.84 1.36
C PRO A 6 -2.15 13.85 2.45
N GLY A 7 -1.43 12.73 2.56
CA GLY A 7 -1.74 11.69 3.53
C GLY A 7 -1.16 12.02 4.90
N GLY A 8 -2.01 12.44 5.83
CA GLY A 8 -1.61 12.63 7.23
C GLY A 8 -1.28 11.29 7.89
N THR A 9 -0.12 11.22 8.55
CA THR A 9 0.32 10.07 9.36
C THR A 9 0.82 10.56 10.72
N SER A 10 0.98 9.65 11.68
CA SER A 10 1.57 9.97 13.00
C SER A 10 3.03 10.45 12.90
N ARG A 11 3.68 10.29 11.73
CA ARG A 11 5.07 10.74 11.46
C ARG A 11 5.16 11.91 10.49
N GLY A 12 4.05 12.60 10.22
CA GLY A 12 4.00 13.76 9.33
C GLY A 12 3.13 13.54 8.11
N VAL A 13 3.27 14.43 7.12
CA VAL A 13 2.37 14.52 5.97
C VAL A 13 3.06 14.02 4.70
N LEU A 14 2.49 13.00 4.08
CA LEU A 14 2.94 12.48 2.79
C LEU A 14 2.37 13.31 1.65
N ARG A 15 3.24 13.97 0.89
CA ARG A 15 2.86 14.76 -0.31
C ARG A 15 3.17 14.04 -1.60
N GLU A 16 4.21 13.22 -1.57
CA GLU A 16 4.73 12.50 -2.73
C GLU A 16 4.99 11.03 -2.35
N LYS A 17 4.72 10.12 -3.28
CA LYS A 17 5.13 8.71 -3.21
C LYS A 17 6.25 8.52 -4.22
N GLU A 18 7.43 8.20 -3.72
CA GLU A 18 8.55 7.76 -4.55
C GLU A 18 8.47 6.26 -4.78
N THR A 19 8.84 5.82 -5.96
CA THR A 19 8.83 4.40 -6.30
C THR A 19 9.81 4.17 -7.44
N TYR A 20 10.42 3.00 -7.43
CA TYR A 20 11.34 2.55 -8.45
C TYR A 20 10.74 1.33 -9.13
N PHE A 21 11.02 1.16 -10.41
CA PHE A 21 10.60 -0.01 -11.17
C PHE A 21 11.83 -0.78 -11.61
N LEU A 22 11.85 -2.08 -11.32
CA LEU A 22 12.78 -3.02 -11.92
C LEU A 22 12.17 -3.54 -13.21
N ILE A 23 12.91 -3.44 -14.32
CA ILE A 23 12.47 -3.88 -15.64
C ILE A 23 13.48 -4.91 -16.13
N LEU A 24 13.02 -6.15 -16.29
CA LEU A 24 13.81 -7.25 -16.84
C LEU A 24 13.46 -7.42 -18.31
N GLU A 25 14.45 -7.73 -19.13
CA GLU A 25 14.26 -8.07 -20.53
C GLU A 25 14.97 -9.37 -20.87
N LYS A 26 14.25 -10.31 -21.48
CA LYS A 26 14.79 -11.58 -21.94
C LYS A 26 14.07 -12.02 -23.20
N GLU A 27 14.82 -12.22 -24.28
CA GLU A 27 14.29 -12.76 -25.54
C GLU A 27 13.08 -11.96 -26.08
N GLY A 28 13.09 -10.64 -25.91
CA GLY A 28 12.00 -9.76 -26.34
C GLY A 28 10.78 -9.73 -25.42
N LYS A 29 10.78 -10.50 -24.32
CA LYS A 29 9.81 -10.36 -23.23
C LYS A 29 10.31 -9.38 -22.18
N GLN A 30 9.36 -8.70 -21.53
CA GLN A 30 9.63 -7.79 -20.41
C GLN A 30 8.87 -8.19 -19.16
N GLY A 31 9.57 -8.18 -18.03
CA GLY A 31 9.01 -8.33 -16.69
C GLY A 31 9.19 -7.05 -15.88
N ILE A 32 8.19 -6.66 -15.11
CA ILE A 32 8.18 -5.41 -14.34
C ILE A 32 7.87 -5.71 -12.87
N GLY A 33 8.63 -5.11 -11.96
CA GLY A 33 8.33 -5.11 -10.53
C GLY A 33 8.44 -3.74 -9.91
N GLU A 34 7.55 -3.44 -8.95
CA GLU A 34 7.53 -2.17 -8.21
C GLU A 34 8.26 -2.29 -6.87
N CYS A 35 9.26 -1.43 -6.66
CA CYS A 35 9.92 -1.21 -5.37
C CYS A 35 9.34 0.06 -4.74
N GLY A 36 8.35 -0.09 -3.87
CA GLY A 36 7.65 1.03 -3.22
C GLY A 36 8.43 1.62 -2.04
N LEU A 37 8.85 2.89 -2.14
CA LEU A 37 9.57 3.59 -1.07
C LEU A 37 8.69 4.68 -0.42
N PHE A 38 8.45 4.53 0.88
CA PHE A 38 7.83 5.58 1.69
C PHE A 38 8.86 6.22 2.60
N LYS A 39 9.40 7.38 2.19
CA LYS A 39 10.33 8.17 3.01
C LYS A 39 9.72 8.48 4.39
N GLY A 40 10.50 8.25 5.45
CA GLY A 40 10.13 8.41 6.86
C GLY A 40 9.23 7.30 7.45
N LEU A 41 8.78 6.35 6.64
CA LEU A 41 7.85 5.29 7.08
C LEU A 41 8.36 3.87 6.78
N SER A 42 9.00 3.66 5.63
CA SER A 42 9.54 2.36 5.27
C SER A 42 10.84 2.08 6.03
N ALA A 43 11.07 0.80 6.35
CA ALA A 43 12.39 0.32 6.77
C ALA A 43 13.45 0.51 5.67
N ASP A 44 12.99 0.64 4.42
CA ASP A 44 13.81 0.87 3.23
C ASP A 44 14.35 2.29 3.07
N ASP A 45 13.90 3.26 3.89
CA ASP A 45 14.34 4.66 3.81
C ASP A 45 15.77 4.84 4.33
N LEU A 46 16.72 4.30 3.57
CA LEU A 46 18.14 4.26 3.83
C LEU A 46 18.87 4.97 2.68
N LEU A 47 19.96 5.68 3.01
CA LEU A 47 20.80 6.33 2.00
C LEU A 47 21.37 5.35 0.96
N SER A 48 21.46 4.06 1.30
CA SER A 48 21.94 2.98 0.44
C SER A 48 20.85 2.35 -0.44
N TYR A 49 19.62 2.86 -0.42
CA TYR A 49 18.50 2.23 -1.13
C TYR A 49 18.73 2.17 -2.65
N GLU A 50 19.09 3.30 -3.28
CA GLU A 50 19.37 3.35 -4.72
C GLU A 50 20.60 2.52 -5.11
N SER A 51 21.64 2.49 -4.26
CA SER A 51 22.81 1.66 -4.54
C SER A 51 22.50 0.17 -4.43
N LYS A 52 21.57 -0.24 -3.55
CA LYS A 52 21.08 -1.61 -3.51
C LYS A 52 20.23 -1.96 -4.74
N LEU A 53 19.40 -1.03 -5.24
CA LEU A 53 18.68 -1.22 -6.51
C LEU A 53 19.67 -1.45 -7.68
N GLN A 54 20.71 -0.61 -7.77
CA GLN A 54 21.74 -0.79 -8.80
C GLN A 54 22.48 -2.13 -8.63
N PHE A 55 22.81 -2.53 -7.40
CA PHE A 55 23.40 -3.83 -7.12
C PHE A 55 22.55 -4.99 -7.63
N VAL A 56 21.22 -4.94 -7.44
CA VAL A 56 20.28 -5.93 -7.97
C VAL A 56 20.34 -5.98 -9.50
N CYS A 57 20.33 -4.82 -10.16
CA CYS A 57 20.45 -4.73 -11.61
C CYS A 57 21.77 -5.34 -12.12
N ASP A 58 22.90 -5.01 -11.49
CA ASP A 58 24.22 -5.49 -11.90
C ASP A 58 24.38 -7.02 -11.73
N HIS A 59 23.67 -7.60 -10.75
CA HIS A 59 23.75 -9.01 -10.42
C HIS A 59 22.52 -9.82 -10.87
N ILE A 60 21.69 -9.28 -11.77
CA ILE A 60 20.45 -9.93 -12.20
C ILE A 60 20.67 -11.37 -12.72
N HIS A 61 21.82 -11.61 -13.34
CA HIS A 61 22.25 -12.90 -13.87
C HIS A 61 22.41 -14.01 -12.81
N LYS A 62 22.46 -13.66 -11.51
CA LYS A 62 22.52 -14.62 -10.40
C LYS A 62 21.17 -15.28 -10.09
N GLY A 63 20.07 -14.74 -10.62
CA GLY A 63 18.72 -15.29 -10.46
C GLY A 63 18.01 -14.84 -9.19
N GLN A 64 16.71 -15.08 -9.17
CA GLN A 64 15.77 -14.56 -8.17
C GLN A 64 16.15 -14.95 -6.73
N GLU A 65 16.36 -16.23 -6.43
CA GLU A 65 16.61 -16.70 -5.04
C GLU A 65 17.85 -16.06 -4.41
N TRP A 66 18.91 -15.88 -5.20
CA TRP A 66 20.13 -15.22 -4.75
C TRP A 66 19.87 -13.74 -4.48
N LEU A 67 19.19 -13.05 -5.39
CA LEU A 67 18.87 -11.63 -5.24
C LEU A 67 17.96 -11.37 -4.03
N LEU A 68 16.97 -12.22 -3.79
CA LEU A 68 16.10 -12.14 -2.63
C LEU A 68 16.89 -12.27 -1.32
N THR A 69 17.87 -13.18 -1.30
CA THR A 69 18.77 -13.35 -0.14
C THR A 69 19.62 -12.11 0.09
N GLU A 70 20.21 -11.55 -0.96
CA GLU A 70 21.07 -10.36 -0.87
C GLU A 70 20.30 -9.06 -0.57
N ALA A 71 19.00 -9.03 -0.85
CA ALA A 71 18.12 -7.90 -0.59
C ALA A 71 17.27 -8.07 0.69
N VAL A 72 17.62 -8.99 1.59
CA VAL A 72 16.80 -9.32 2.78
C VAL A 72 16.48 -8.13 3.68
N ASP A 73 17.40 -7.16 3.78
CA ASP A 73 17.20 -5.93 4.57
C ASP A 73 16.34 -4.88 3.86
N PHE A 74 15.91 -5.16 2.61
CA PHE A 74 15.18 -4.23 1.75
C PHE A 74 13.88 -4.86 1.22
N PRO A 75 12.82 -4.95 2.06
CA PRO A 75 11.59 -5.63 1.70
C PRO A 75 10.98 -5.15 0.38
N SER A 76 10.93 -3.84 0.12
CA SER A 76 10.38 -3.33 -1.14
C SER A 76 11.20 -3.73 -2.36
N ILE A 77 12.52 -3.88 -2.22
CA ILE A 77 13.37 -4.41 -3.29
C ILE A 77 13.10 -5.90 -3.50
N GLN A 78 12.92 -6.69 -2.43
CA GLN A 78 12.53 -8.10 -2.55
C GLN A 78 11.21 -8.25 -3.32
N PHE A 79 10.20 -7.44 -2.98
CA PHE A 79 8.92 -7.40 -3.70
C PHE A 79 9.12 -7.05 -5.18
N GLY A 80 9.91 -6.01 -5.48
CA GLY A 80 10.21 -5.64 -6.87
C GLY A 80 10.91 -6.75 -7.65
N VAL A 81 11.88 -7.44 -7.03
CA VAL A 81 12.57 -8.58 -7.65
C VAL A 81 11.59 -9.71 -7.95
N GLU A 82 10.83 -10.17 -6.95
CA GLU A 82 9.86 -11.25 -7.12
C GLU A 82 8.83 -10.91 -8.21
N GLN A 83 8.26 -9.71 -8.18
CA GLN A 83 7.31 -9.26 -9.19
C GLN A 83 7.92 -9.23 -10.58
N ALA A 84 9.14 -8.74 -10.74
CA ALA A 84 9.77 -8.63 -12.05
C ALA A 84 10.07 -10.00 -12.67
N PHE A 85 10.51 -10.98 -11.87
CA PHE A 85 10.68 -12.36 -12.33
C PHE A 85 9.35 -13.03 -12.68
N LEU A 86 8.33 -12.94 -11.80
CA LEU A 86 6.99 -13.47 -12.09
C LEU A 86 6.37 -12.83 -13.34
N SER A 87 6.56 -11.53 -13.52
CA SER A 87 6.09 -10.76 -14.68
C SER A 87 6.78 -11.18 -15.98
N LEU A 88 8.07 -11.55 -15.91
CA LEU A 88 8.82 -12.02 -17.08
C LEU A 88 8.36 -13.40 -17.55
N ASP A 89 8.00 -14.27 -16.59
CA ASP A 89 7.54 -15.63 -16.84
C ASP A 89 6.05 -15.69 -17.21
N SER A 90 5.29 -14.63 -16.95
CA SER A 90 3.85 -14.58 -17.24
C SER A 90 3.55 -14.38 -18.74
N GLU A 91 2.34 -14.77 -19.15
CA GLU A 91 1.84 -14.49 -20.51
C GLU A 91 1.47 -13.01 -20.68
N ARG A 92 1.10 -12.33 -19.58
CA ARG A 92 0.69 -10.94 -19.55
C ARG A 92 1.48 -10.23 -18.44
N THR A 93 2.29 -9.25 -18.81
CA THR A 93 3.25 -8.57 -17.92
C THR A 93 2.67 -8.16 -16.56
N PHE A 94 1.41 -7.71 -16.48
CA PHE A 94 0.80 -7.27 -15.22
C PHE A 94 -0.08 -8.32 -14.51
N GLU A 95 -0.17 -9.55 -15.05
CA GLU A 95 -0.87 -10.67 -14.40
C GLU A 95 0.17 -11.60 -13.77
N LEU A 96 0.61 -11.25 -12.56
CA LEU A 96 1.64 -12.00 -11.85
C LEU A 96 1.16 -13.37 -11.36
N ILE A 97 -0.08 -13.43 -10.85
CA ILE A 97 -0.70 -14.64 -10.30
C ILE A 97 -2.14 -14.76 -10.84
N PRO A 98 -2.39 -15.64 -11.82
CA PRO A 98 -3.73 -15.82 -12.39
C PRO A 98 -4.74 -16.34 -11.34
N SER A 99 -5.88 -15.67 -11.23
CA SER A 99 -6.95 -16.02 -10.28
C SER A 99 -8.32 -15.55 -10.79
N ASN A 100 -9.41 -15.91 -10.08
CA ASN A 100 -10.72 -15.36 -10.41
C ASN A 100 -10.76 -13.82 -10.25
N PHE A 101 -9.97 -13.28 -9.31
CA PHE A 101 -9.81 -11.85 -9.10
C PHE A 101 -9.09 -11.17 -10.27
N THR A 102 -7.95 -11.69 -10.74
CA THR A 102 -7.24 -11.10 -11.89
C THR A 102 -8.01 -11.21 -13.20
N ARG A 103 -8.94 -12.17 -13.31
CA ARG A 103 -9.88 -12.30 -14.42
C ARG A 103 -11.14 -11.42 -14.29
N GLY A 104 -11.33 -10.73 -13.18
CA GLY A 104 -12.52 -9.89 -12.93
C GLY A 104 -13.82 -10.67 -12.70
N THR A 105 -13.71 -11.97 -12.41
CA THR A 105 -14.86 -12.85 -12.10
C THR A 105 -15.12 -13.00 -10.61
N ASP A 106 -14.27 -12.39 -9.79
CA ASP A 106 -14.38 -12.34 -8.33
C ASP A 106 -13.82 -11.00 -7.85
N ALA A 107 -14.15 -10.60 -6.62
CA ALA A 107 -13.78 -9.30 -6.05
C ALA A 107 -13.26 -9.46 -4.62
N ILE A 108 -12.32 -8.59 -4.25
CA ILE A 108 -11.82 -8.48 -2.88
C ILE A 108 -12.41 -7.22 -2.28
N ALA A 109 -13.21 -7.36 -1.22
CA ALA A 109 -13.72 -6.21 -0.47
C ALA A 109 -12.57 -5.44 0.18
N ILE A 110 -12.62 -4.11 0.08
CA ILE A 110 -11.63 -3.19 0.67
C ILE A 110 -12.28 -2.35 1.76
N ASN A 111 -11.48 -1.82 2.69
CA ASN A 111 -11.96 -0.88 3.69
C ASN A 111 -12.01 0.56 3.16
N GLY A 112 -12.99 1.33 3.64
CA GLY A 112 -13.01 2.78 3.47
C GLY A 112 -12.01 3.40 4.44
N LEU A 113 -10.91 3.97 3.92
CA LEU A 113 -9.92 4.65 4.76
C LEU A 113 -10.42 6.05 5.13
N ILE A 114 -10.39 6.37 6.43
CA ILE A 114 -10.67 7.69 6.98
C ILE A 114 -9.35 8.32 7.39
N TRP A 115 -9.01 9.43 6.76
CA TRP A 115 -7.80 10.19 7.05
C TRP A 115 -7.97 11.04 8.31
N MET A 116 -6.87 11.21 9.05
CA MET A 116 -6.81 12.12 10.18
C MET A 116 -7.04 13.57 9.72
N GLY A 117 -7.85 14.30 10.47
CA GLY A 117 -8.11 15.72 10.32
C GLY A 117 -8.96 16.20 11.51
N ASP A 118 -9.64 17.33 11.39
CA ASP A 118 -10.57 17.77 12.44
C ASP A 118 -11.81 16.87 12.56
N GLU A 119 -12.55 17.01 13.66
CA GLU A 119 -13.72 16.16 13.98
C GLU A 119 -14.78 16.21 12.85
N GLN A 120 -15.02 17.37 12.25
CA GLN A 120 -16.03 17.50 11.20
C GLN A 120 -15.56 16.82 9.92
N PHE A 121 -14.32 17.07 9.51
CA PHE A 121 -13.71 16.45 8.34
C PHE A 121 -13.68 14.92 8.43
N MET A 122 -13.40 14.37 9.60
CA MET A 122 -13.44 12.92 9.82
C MET A 122 -14.87 12.38 9.74
N LYS A 123 -15.87 13.07 10.31
CA LYS A 123 -17.30 12.68 10.19
C LYS A 123 -17.78 12.67 8.75
N ASP A 124 -17.43 13.70 7.98
CA ASP A 124 -17.86 13.81 6.59
C ASP A 124 -17.30 12.64 5.75
N GLN A 125 -16.02 12.29 5.93
CA GLN A 125 -15.43 11.12 5.29
C GLN A 125 -16.11 9.81 5.70
N ILE A 126 -16.45 9.65 6.98
CA ILE A 126 -17.14 8.45 7.48
C ILE A 126 -18.47 8.28 6.74
N ILE A 127 -19.29 9.33 6.71
CA ILE A 127 -20.59 9.31 6.02
C ILE A 127 -20.40 8.99 4.53
N GLU A 128 -19.47 9.68 3.87
CA GLU A 128 -19.16 9.46 2.44
C GLU A 128 -18.80 8.00 2.14
N LYS A 129 -17.97 7.35 2.98
CA LYS A 129 -17.60 5.94 2.76
C LYS A 129 -18.78 5.00 3.01
N ILE A 130 -19.61 5.28 4.00
CA ILE A 130 -20.78 4.44 4.27
C ILE A 130 -21.78 4.55 3.11
N GLU A 131 -22.06 5.76 2.64
CA GLU A 131 -22.93 6.02 1.48
C GLU A 131 -22.38 5.41 0.19
N ALA A 132 -21.06 5.32 0.04
CA ALA A 132 -20.40 4.62 -1.06
C ALA A 132 -20.48 3.08 -0.96
N GLY A 133 -21.11 2.53 0.08
CA GLY A 133 -21.38 1.10 0.24
C GLY A 133 -20.27 0.32 0.96
N PHE A 134 -19.34 0.98 1.64
CA PHE A 134 -18.31 0.29 2.41
C PHE A 134 -18.89 -0.31 3.69
N THR A 135 -18.73 -1.63 3.86
CA THR A 135 -19.12 -2.37 5.08
C THR A 135 -18.00 -2.42 6.12
N THR A 136 -16.82 -1.91 5.80
CA THR A 136 -15.68 -1.81 6.71
C THR A 136 -15.04 -0.44 6.59
N VAL A 137 -14.90 0.25 7.71
CA VAL A 137 -14.27 1.57 7.78
C VAL A 137 -13.01 1.49 8.65
N LYS A 138 -11.89 1.99 8.13
CA LYS A 138 -10.61 2.04 8.83
C LYS A 138 -10.27 3.48 9.18
N LEU A 139 -10.24 3.78 10.47
CA LEU A 139 -9.92 5.11 10.99
C LEU A 139 -8.43 5.17 11.36
N LYS A 140 -7.73 6.14 10.76
CA LYS A 140 -6.44 6.59 11.30
C LYS A 140 -6.72 7.49 12.50
N ILE A 141 -6.15 7.16 13.65
CA ILE A 141 -6.36 7.84 14.94
C ILE A 141 -5.00 8.15 15.60
N GLY A 142 -4.99 8.83 16.74
CA GLY A 142 -3.78 9.27 17.45
C GLY A 142 -3.30 10.69 17.10
N ALA A 143 -4.07 11.44 16.30
CA ALA A 143 -3.76 12.84 15.97
C ALA A 143 -4.63 13.85 16.73
N LEU A 144 -5.78 13.41 17.25
CA LEU A 144 -6.67 14.23 18.09
C LEU A 144 -6.60 13.76 19.54
N ASP A 145 -7.23 14.50 20.46
CA ASP A 145 -7.37 14.01 21.83
C ASP A 145 -8.26 12.77 21.87
N PHE A 146 -7.95 11.87 22.80
CA PHE A 146 -8.60 10.57 22.94
C PHE A 146 -10.13 10.66 23.02
N ASP A 147 -10.65 11.65 23.74
CA ASP A 147 -12.10 11.81 23.92
C ASP A 147 -12.79 12.20 22.62
N THR A 148 -12.15 13.01 21.78
CA THR A 148 -12.65 13.37 20.44
C THR A 148 -12.73 12.15 19.53
N GLU A 149 -11.68 11.34 19.47
CA GLU A 149 -11.66 10.12 18.63
C GLU A 149 -12.68 9.09 19.13
N LEU A 150 -12.84 8.96 20.45
CA LEU A 150 -13.86 8.11 21.05
C LEU A 150 -15.28 8.59 20.71
N ARG A 151 -15.52 9.91 20.63
CA ARG A 151 -16.81 10.47 20.18
C ARG A 151 -17.11 10.12 18.74
N LEU A 152 -16.11 10.12 17.85
CA LEU A 152 -16.28 9.70 16.45
C LEU A 152 -16.70 8.22 16.35
N LEU A 153 -16.06 7.33 17.11
CA LEU A 153 -16.42 5.91 17.13
C LEU A 153 -17.83 5.69 17.69
N LYS A 154 -18.19 6.40 18.77
CA LYS A 154 -19.55 6.36 19.34
C LYS A 154 -20.60 6.88 18.36
N PHE A 155 -20.30 7.94 17.62
CA PHE A 155 -21.19 8.46 16.58
C PHE A 155 -21.56 7.37 15.57
N ILE A 156 -20.57 6.64 15.04
CA ILE A 156 -20.84 5.53 14.11
C ILE A 156 -21.71 4.46 14.77
N ARG A 157 -21.41 4.08 16.02
CA ARG A 157 -22.14 3.03 16.74
C ARG A 157 -23.55 3.41 17.19
N ASN A 158 -23.87 4.70 17.23
CA ASN A 158 -25.24 5.16 17.47
C ASN A 158 -26.15 4.93 16.26
N GLU A 159 -25.59 4.90 15.05
CA GLU A 159 -26.34 4.73 13.81
C GLU A 159 -26.22 3.33 13.20
N PHE A 160 -25.06 2.68 13.37
CA PHE A 160 -24.73 1.40 12.73
C PHE A 160 -24.24 0.37 13.74
N SER A 161 -24.87 -0.81 13.71
CA SER A 161 -24.46 -1.94 14.54
C SER A 161 -23.16 -2.57 14.05
N GLU A 162 -22.61 -3.49 14.84
CA GLU A 162 -21.46 -4.31 14.44
C GLU A 162 -21.73 -5.17 13.20
N LYS A 163 -23.01 -5.50 12.92
CA LYS A 163 -23.41 -6.29 11.75
C LYS A 163 -23.51 -5.45 10.48
N ASP A 164 -23.72 -4.14 10.64
CA ASP A 164 -23.83 -3.21 9.52
C ASP A 164 -22.45 -2.75 9.08
N ILE A 165 -21.58 -2.41 10.05
CA ILE A 165 -20.25 -1.84 9.78
C ILE A 165 -19.18 -2.40 10.72
N GLU A 166 -18.12 -2.95 10.14
CA GLU A 166 -16.87 -3.26 10.84
C GLU A 166 -16.00 -2.00 10.99
N LEU A 167 -15.50 -1.77 12.21
CA LEU A 167 -14.59 -0.66 12.51
C LEU A 167 -13.18 -1.18 12.77
N ARG A 168 -12.21 -0.62 12.04
CA ARG A 168 -10.77 -0.86 12.27
C ARG A 168 -10.13 0.45 12.70
N VAL A 169 -9.28 0.40 13.71
CA VAL A 169 -8.51 1.55 14.19
C VAL A 169 -7.02 1.31 13.99
N ASP A 170 -6.31 2.35 13.62
CA ASP A 170 -4.86 2.34 13.32
C ASP A 170 -4.27 3.63 13.91
N ALA A 171 -3.54 3.46 15.01
CA ALA A 171 -2.96 4.53 15.83
C ALA A 171 -1.48 4.76 15.50
#